data_AF-A0AAV7JR56-F1
#
_entry.id   AF-A0AAV7JR56-F1
#
_cell.length_a   1.000
_cell.length_b   1.000
_cell.length_c   1.000
_cell.angle_alpha   90.00
_cell.angle_beta   90.00
_cell.angle_gamma   90.00
#
_symmetry.space_group_name_H-M   'P 1'
#
loop_
_entity.id
_entity.type
_entity.pdbx_description
1 polymer ?
#
loop_
_entity_poly.entity_id
_entity_poly.type
_entity_poly.pdbx_seq_one_letter_code
_entity_poly.pdbx_strand_id
1 'polypeptide(L)'
;MAAAIRNVYPSTIHLLCTFHIGQNIVKHIKPLFSGRHENLCESWNAFLNSWWNLCKKQDSESRDDFDQEWKELLALVQSRQNSNNEKVFHSAQLFLRILYDKRIQWASRWTWQHLTLGAHSTQRSESIHSTIKQFLNAHTLLTYLANKIDENRKSLSEQNEGRATRLALKMATYSSKHPIERNLKLTPFALAIVKAQINQCMQYSVDAIFNVGEGKIYEVNSIVRDSVEREGLSGGTNKEKLTSMDLGLSKVFTKSSRKTTLTSCTCLFPSSWGLPCRHMLIVYHHEKITNIHDKAIVDFWKIENQADHNSNIYSLLVVRM
;
A
#
# COMPACT_ATOMS: atom_id res chain seq x y z
N MET A 1 10.72 16.50 13.27
CA MET A 1 9.29 16.31 12.98
C MET A 1 8.57 15.50 14.06
N ALA A 2 9.01 14.27 14.39
CA ALA A 2 8.30 13.40 15.35
C ALA A 2 8.00 14.04 16.73
N ALA A 3 8.93 14.80 17.31
CA ALA A 3 8.71 15.51 18.57
C ALA A 3 7.61 16.58 18.47
N ALA A 4 7.62 17.37 17.38
CA ALA A 4 6.61 18.38 17.13
C ALA A 4 5.21 17.77 16.91
N ILE A 5 5.10 16.66 16.16
CA ILE A 5 3.83 15.95 15.98
C ILE A 5 3.29 15.49 17.33
N ARG A 6 4.11 14.87 18.19
CA ARG A 6 3.65 14.43 19.52
C ARG A 6 3.16 15.58 20.40
N ASN A 7 3.76 16.75 20.26
CA ASN A 7 3.38 17.93 21.04
C ASN A 7 2.10 18.59 20.53
N VAL A 8 1.91 18.67 19.21
CA VAL A 8 0.79 19.40 18.59
C VAL A 8 -0.41 18.49 18.30
N TYR A 9 -0.16 17.26 17.86
CA TYR A 9 -1.17 16.27 17.48
C TYR A 9 -0.87 14.90 18.13
N PRO A 10 -1.05 14.77 19.46
CA PRO A 10 -0.66 13.56 20.20
C PRO A 10 -1.42 12.29 19.76
N SER A 11 -2.61 12.44 19.17
CA SER A 11 -3.40 11.33 18.62
C SER A 11 -2.97 10.89 17.21
N THR A 12 -2.08 11.64 16.56
CA THR A 12 -1.63 11.32 15.20
C THR A 12 -0.56 10.23 15.22
N ILE A 13 -0.80 9.19 14.42
CA ILE A 13 0.15 8.11 14.23
C ILE A 13 1.17 8.55 13.18
N HIS A 14 2.44 8.60 13.58
CA HIS A 14 3.54 8.97 12.69
C HIS A 14 4.07 7.73 11.95
N LEU A 15 3.72 7.60 10.67
CA LEU A 15 4.19 6.55 9.78
C LEU A 15 5.32 7.07 8.88
N LEU A 16 6.27 6.19 8.55
CA LEU A 16 7.39 6.52 7.68
C LEU A 16 7.12 6.03 6.25
N CYS A 17 7.45 6.88 5.28
CA CYS A 17 7.27 6.57 3.87
C CYS A 17 8.31 5.53 3.39
N THR A 18 7.86 4.36 2.96
CA THR A 18 8.73 3.28 2.47
C THR A 18 9.55 3.67 1.25
N PHE A 19 9.07 4.62 0.43
CA PHE A 19 9.82 5.14 -0.72
C PHE A 19 11.09 5.87 -0.29
N HIS A 20 10.97 6.81 0.66
CA HIS A 20 12.12 7.55 1.20
C HIS A 20 13.08 6.62 1.95
N ILE A 21 12.55 5.62 2.67
CA ILE A 21 13.40 4.57 3.25
C ILE A 21 14.13 3.82 2.13
N GLY A 22 13.46 3.47 1.04
CA GLY A 22 14.06 2.85 -0.14
C GLY A 22 15.21 3.68 -0.73
N GLN A 23 15.06 5.00 -0.84
CA GLN A 23 16.16 5.89 -1.26
C GLN A 23 17.34 5.84 -0.30
N ASN A 24 17.08 5.83 1.01
CA ASN A 24 18.12 5.71 2.03
C ASN A 24 18.80 4.32 2.00
N ILE A 25 18.04 3.26 1.72
CA ILE A 25 18.57 1.91 1.49
C ILE A 25 19.56 1.92 0.32
N VAL A 26 19.19 2.53 -0.82
CA VAL A 26 20.12 2.67 -1.95
C VAL A 26 21.37 3.45 -1.53
N LYS A 27 21.22 4.54 -0.78
CA LYS A 27 22.35 5.38 -0.34
C LYS A 27 23.31 4.65 0.60
N HIS A 28 22.79 3.96 1.61
CA HIS A 28 23.60 3.37 2.68
C HIS A 28 24.04 1.92 2.40
N ILE A 29 23.26 1.16 1.62
CA ILE A 29 23.49 -0.28 1.44
C ILE A 29 24.10 -0.61 0.07
N LYS A 30 23.62 0.00 -1.02
CA LYS A 30 24.11 -0.30 -2.38
C LYS A 30 25.64 -0.19 -2.56
N PRO A 31 26.36 0.72 -1.87
CA PRO A 31 27.82 0.76 -1.96
C PRO A 31 28.52 -0.56 -1.55
N LEU A 32 27.90 -1.38 -0.68
CA LEU A 32 28.41 -2.71 -0.31
C LEU A 32 28.25 -3.76 -1.41
N PHE A 33 27.44 -3.46 -2.41
CA PHE A 33 27.13 -4.31 -3.57
C PHE A 33 27.75 -3.76 -4.86
N SER A 34 28.79 -2.92 -4.75
CA SER A 34 29.49 -2.30 -5.87
C SER A 34 30.94 -2.81 -5.93
N GLY A 35 31.47 -3.16 -7.12
CA GLY A 35 32.84 -3.68 -7.27
C GLY A 35 33.06 -4.59 -8.49
N ARG A 36 34.24 -5.25 -8.57
CA ARG A 36 34.61 -6.23 -9.61
C ARG A 36 34.44 -7.68 -9.13
N HIS A 37 33.23 -8.03 -8.67
CA HIS A 37 32.89 -9.42 -8.34
C HIS A 37 31.79 -9.93 -9.28
N GLU A 38 31.81 -11.22 -9.57
CA GLU A 38 30.72 -11.89 -10.28
C GLU A 38 29.41 -11.82 -9.46
N ASN A 39 28.27 -11.71 -10.16
CA ASN A 39 26.91 -11.76 -9.59
C ASN A 39 26.49 -10.62 -8.63
N LEU A 40 27.14 -9.46 -8.68
CA LEU A 40 26.76 -8.30 -7.84
C LEU A 40 25.34 -7.79 -8.10
N CYS A 41 24.93 -7.69 -9.37
CA CYS A 41 23.59 -7.24 -9.74
C CYS A 41 22.50 -8.15 -9.15
N GLU A 42 22.68 -9.47 -9.28
CA GLU A 42 21.75 -10.48 -8.75
C GLU A 42 21.66 -10.39 -7.23
N SER A 43 22.79 -10.27 -6.54
CA SER A 43 22.78 -10.18 -5.08
C SER A 43 22.18 -8.88 -4.54
N TRP A 44 22.36 -7.77 -5.24
CA TRP A 44 21.69 -6.52 -4.92
C TRP A 44 20.18 -6.63 -5.14
N ASN A 45 19.77 -7.26 -6.25
CA ASN A 45 18.35 -7.52 -6.51
C ASN A 45 17.76 -8.46 -5.46
N ALA A 46 18.48 -9.49 -5.02
CA ALA A 46 18.06 -10.38 -3.94
C ALA A 46 17.85 -9.61 -2.62
N PHE A 47 18.81 -8.76 -2.23
CA PHE A 47 18.67 -7.89 -1.07
C PHE A 47 17.46 -6.96 -1.19
N LEU A 48 17.33 -6.24 -2.33
CA LEU A 48 16.22 -5.32 -2.55
C LEU A 48 14.86 -6.02 -2.54
N ASN A 49 14.76 -7.20 -3.15
CA ASN A 49 13.54 -7.99 -3.16
C ASN A 49 13.16 -8.43 -1.75
N SER A 50 14.13 -8.95 -0.97
CA SER A 50 13.91 -9.31 0.44
C SER A 50 13.45 -8.11 1.26
N TRP A 51 14.09 -6.95 1.10
CA TRP A 51 13.70 -5.71 1.77
C TRP A 51 12.29 -5.23 1.38
N TRP A 52 11.92 -5.24 0.10
CA TRP A 52 10.58 -4.87 -0.33
C TRP A 52 9.51 -5.85 0.15
N ASN A 53 9.83 -7.14 0.24
CA ASN A 53 8.94 -8.14 0.82
C ASN A 53 8.66 -7.86 2.30
N LEU A 54 9.69 -7.52 3.08
CA LEU A 54 9.54 -7.07 4.48
C LEU A 54 8.66 -5.82 4.58
N CYS A 55 8.85 -4.85 3.68
CA CYS A 55 8.04 -3.62 3.65
C CYS A 55 6.57 -3.89 3.36
N LYS A 56 6.27 -4.76 2.38
CA LYS A 56 4.96 -4.85 1.74
C LYS A 56 4.15 -6.07 2.12
N LYS A 57 4.68 -7.01 2.91
CA LYS A 57 3.91 -8.16 3.41
C LYS A 57 2.81 -7.66 4.35
N GLN A 58 1.57 -7.82 3.91
CA GLN A 58 0.36 -7.28 4.55
C GLN A 58 -0.37 -8.42 5.27
N ASP A 59 0.09 -8.72 6.47
CA ASP A 59 -0.48 -9.78 7.28
C ASP A 59 -0.15 -9.56 8.75
N SER A 60 -1.18 -9.50 9.58
CA SER A 60 -1.04 -9.39 11.03
C SER A 60 -0.39 -10.61 11.66
N GLU A 61 -0.64 -11.82 11.15
CA GLU A 61 -0.09 -13.06 11.74
C GLU A 61 1.39 -13.22 11.40
N SER A 62 1.83 -12.68 10.27
CA SER A 62 3.24 -12.71 9.90
C SER A 62 4.16 -11.82 10.75
N ARG A 63 3.65 -11.12 11.76
CA ARG A 63 4.50 -10.32 12.66
C ARG A 63 5.54 -11.19 13.37
N ASP A 64 5.19 -12.42 13.68
CA ASP A 64 6.05 -13.37 14.39
C ASP A 64 7.25 -13.81 13.53
N ASP A 65 7.08 -13.87 12.21
CA ASP A 65 8.15 -14.20 11.26
C ASP A 65 9.14 -13.05 11.05
N PHE A 66 8.78 -11.81 11.41
CA PHE A 66 9.52 -10.63 10.97
C PHE A 66 10.97 -10.63 11.44
N ASP A 67 11.22 -11.02 12.70
CA ASP A 67 12.57 -11.01 13.26
C ASP A 67 13.47 -12.04 12.58
N GLN A 68 12.91 -13.16 12.15
CA GLN A 68 13.63 -14.18 11.40
C GLN A 68 13.94 -13.70 9.97
N GLU A 69 12.95 -13.19 9.25
CA GLU A 69 13.14 -12.61 7.91
C GLU A 69 14.12 -11.41 7.93
N TRP A 70 14.11 -10.62 9.00
CA TRP A 70 15.06 -9.53 9.21
C TRP A 70 16.49 -10.04 9.39
N LYS A 71 16.70 -11.12 10.18
CA LYS A 71 18.02 -11.76 10.32
C LYS A 71 18.54 -12.27 8.98
N GLU A 72 17.68 -12.85 8.15
CA GLU A 72 18.03 -13.30 6.80
C GLU A 72 18.46 -12.13 5.90
N LEU A 73 17.76 -10.99 5.96
CA LEU A 73 18.17 -9.76 5.28
C LEU A 73 19.55 -9.26 5.78
N LEU A 74 19.79 -9.30 7.10
CA LEU A 74 21.08 -8.90 7.68
C LEU A 74 22.22 -9.82 7.23
N ALA A 75 21.98 -11.12 7.09
CA ALA A 75 22.99 -12.07 6.62
C ALA A 75 23.48 -11.73 5.19
N LEU A 76 22.58 -11.26 4.32
CA LEU A 76 22.96 -10.78 2.98
C LEU A 76 23.94 -9.61 3.05
N VAL A 77 23.79 -8.72 4.04
CA VAL A 77 24.69 -7.58 4.24
C VAL A 77 26.00 -8.03 4.89
N GLN A 78 25.94 -8.90 5.90
CA GLN A 78 27.11 -9.43 6.61
C GLN A 78 28.07 -10.17 5.66
N SER A 79 27.54 -10.91 4.68
CA SER A 79 28.34 -11.56 3.64
C SER A 79 29.19 -10.61 2.77
N ARG A 80 28.98 -9.29 2.89
CA ARG A 80 29.68 -8.23 2.16
C ARG A 80 30.76 -7.52 2.98
N GLN A 81 30.99 -7.93 4.23
CA GLN A 81 32.04 -7.38 5.05
C GLN A 81 33.43 -7.69 4.45
N ASN A 82 34.25 -6.66 4.23
CA ASN A 82 35.66 -6.83 3.89
C ASN A 82 36.51 -5.66 4.43
N SER A 83 37.83 -5.83 4.47
CA SER A 83 38.76 -4.82 5.02
C SER A 83 38.73 -3.49 4.26
N ASN A 84 38.33 -3.50 2.98
CA ASN A 84 38.38 -2.33 2.12
C ASN A 84 37.13 -1.43 2.24
N ASN A 85 36.07 -1.89 2.92
CA ASN A 85 34.80 -1.18 3.02
C ASN A 85 34.31 -0.96 4.47
N GLU A 86 35.18 -1.09 5.47
CA GLU A 86 34.82 -1.08 6.90
C GLU A 86 33.93 0.11 7.32
N LYS A 87 34.29 1.34 6.91
CA LYS A 87 33.48 2.54 7.21
C LYS A 87 32.08 2.48 6.61
N VAL A 88 31.96 1.98 5.38
CA VAL A 88 30.68 1.83 4.67
C VAL A 88 29.85 0.74 5.35
N PHE A 89 30.48 -0.37 5.71
CA PHE A 89 29.85 -1.48 6.40
C PHE A 89 29.31 -1.06 7.77
N HIS A 90 30.10 -0.35 8.57
CA HIS A 90 29.66 0.19 9.85
C HIS A 90 28.48 1.16 9.70
N SER A 91 28.52 2.06 8.70
CA SER A 91 27.41 2.97 8.42
C SER A 91 26.14 2.21 8.02
N ALA A 92 26.25 1.17 7.20
CA ALA A 92 25.14 0.33 6.78
C ALA A 92 24.51 -0.40 7.97
N GLN A 93 25.33 -0.98 8.85
CA GLN A 93 24.87 -1.66 10.07
C GLN A 93 24.14 -0.71 11.02
N LEU A 94 24.69 0.49 11.25
CA LEU A 94 24.05 1.50 12.09
C LEU A 94 22.69 1.92 11.52
N PHE A 95 22.63 2.14 10.21
CA PHE A 95 21.38 2.48 9.52
C PHE A 95 20.33 1.37 9.66
N LEU A 96 20.70 0.11 9.43
CA LEU A 96 19.78 -1.03 9.55
C LEU A 96 19.28 -1.23 10.98
N ARG A 97 20.14 -1.03 11.99
CA ARG A 97 19.72 -1.06 13.40
C ARG A 97 18.63 -0.02 13.69
N ILE A 98 18.88 1.24 13.32
CA ILE A 98 17.91 2.33 13.50
C ILE A 98 16.62 2.05 12.73
N LEU A 99 16.72 1.45 11.54
CA LEU A 99 15.57 1.11 10.73
C LEU A 99 14.71 0.01 11.36
N TYR A 100 15.35 -1.02 11.92
CA TYR A 100 14.68 -2.10 12.65
C TYR A 100 13.93 -1.59 13.89
N ASP A 101 14.55 -0.68 14.66
CA ASP A 101 13.91 -0.03 15.83
C ASP A 101 12.63 0.73 15.43
N LYS A 102 12.54 1.13 14.16
CA LYS A 102 11.38 1.84 13.60
C LYS A 102 10.42 0.95 12.81
N ARG A 103 10.58 -0.39 12.82
CA ARG A 103 9.79 -1.33 11.99
C ARG A 103 8.27 -1.13 12.07
N ILE A 104 7.76 -0.86 13.26
CA ILE A 104 6.33 -0.63 13.51
C ILE A 104 5.80 0.59 12.73
N GLN A 105 6.67 1.55 12.39
CA GLN A 105 6.31 2.77 11.65
C GLN A 105 6.38 2.63 10.13
N TRP A 106 6.94 1.55 9.57
CA TRP A 106 7.09 1.43 8.10
C TRP A 106 6.67 0.09 7.49
N ALA A 107 6.78 -1.02 8.22
CA ALA A 107 6.40 -2.33 7.68
C ALA A 107 4.88 -2.51 7.69
N SER A 108 4.32 -2.93 6.54
CA SER A 108 2.88 -3.09 6.34
C SER A 108 2.18 -3.96 7.39
N ARG A 109 2.87 -4.95 7.95
CA ARG A 109 2.35 -5.82 9.04
C ARG A 109 1.89 -5.02 10.27
N TRP A 110 2.45 -3.83 10.50
CA TRP A 110 2.01 -2.91 11.55
C TRP A 110 1.29 -1.70 10.98
N THR A 111 1.83 -1.07 9.94
CA THR A 111 1.28 0.22 9.47
C THR A 111 -0.12 0.10 8.88
N TRP A 112 -0.45 -1.05 8.25
CA TRP A 112 -1.77 -1.27 7.63
C TRP A 112 -2.88 -1.57 8.64
N GLN A 113 -2.57 -1.69 9.93
CA GLN A 113 -3.62 -1.79 10.96
C GLN A 113 -4.35 -0.46 11.18
N HIS A 114 -3.77 0.65 10.71
CA HIS A 114 -4.31 2.00 10.87
C HIS A 114 -5.03 2.42 9.60
N LEU A 115 -6.17 3.11 9.76
CA LEU A 115 -6.93 3.65 8.64
C LEU A 115 -6.14 4.77 7.96
N THR A 116 -5.68 4.52 6.74
CA THR A 116 -4.94 5.48 5.91
C THR A 116 -5.66 5.82 4.61
N LEU A 117 -6.79 5.16 4.31
CA LEU A 117 -7.58 5.36 3.09
C LEU A 117 -6.74 5.17 1.80
N GLY A 118 -5.75 4.28 1.87
CA GLY A 118 -4.82 4.01 0.76
C GLY A 118 -3.63 4.98 0.65
N ALA A 119 -3.42 5.85 1.65
CA ALA A 119 -2.24 6.72 1.72
C ALA A 119 -0.99 5.95 2.14
N HIS A 120 -0.37 5.23 1.19
CA HIS A 120 0.83 4.41 1.44
C HIS A 120 2.14 5.07 1.01
N SER A 121 2.09 6.06 0.12
CA SER A 121 3.29 6.78 -0.33
C SER A 121 3.00 8.23 -0.71
N THR A 122 3.99 9.09 -0.51
CA THR A 122 3.94 10.53 -0.83
C THR A 122 4.01 10.80 -2.33
N GLN A 123 3.83 9.81 -3.22
CA GLN A 123 3.98 9.99 -4.68
C GLN A 123 3.11 11.13 -5.23
N ARG A 124 1.95 11.40 -4.62
CA ARG A 124 1.10 12.54 -4.97
C ARG A 124 1.75 13.88 -4.62
N SER A 125 2.27 14.04 -3.39
CA SER A 125 2.97 15.27 -3.01
C SER A 125 4.30 15.40 -3.74
N GLU A 126 5.02 14.31 -4.01
CA GLU A 126 6.29 14.36 -4.77
C GLU A 126 6.08 14.65 -6.26
N SER A 127 5.01 14.16 -6.87
CA SER A 127 4.65 14.59 -8.23
C SER A 127 4.37 16.08 -8.25
N ILE A 128 3.60 16.58 -7.28
CA ILE A 128 3.33 18.02 -7.15
C ILE A 128 4.63 18.77 -6.90
N HIS A 129 5.51 18.31 -6.00
CA HIS A 129 6.82 18.92 -5.75
C HIS A 129 7.70 18.93 -7.00
N SER A 130 7.73 17.82 -7.75
CA SER A 130 8.49 17.74 -9.00
C SER A 130 7.97 18.73 -10.03
N THR A 131 6.64 18.82 -10.19
CA THR A 131 6.02 19.80 -11.07
C THR A 131 6.29 21.22 -10.62
N ILE A 132 6.13 21.53 -9.33
CA ILE A 132 6.44 22.84 -8.75
C ILE A 132 7.92 23.20 -8.98
N LYS A 133 8.85 22.27 -8.77
CA LYS A 133 10.29 22.48 -9.00
C LYS A 133 10.62 22.85 -10.44
N GLN A 134 9.81 22.46 -11.43
CA GLN A 134 10.01 22.88 -12.83
C GLN A 134 9.75 24.37 -13.04
N PHE A 135 8.95 24.99 -12.18
CA PHE A 135 8.55 26.40 -12.29
C PHE A 135 9.23 27.31 -11.25
N LEU A 136 9.96 26.72 -10.30
CA LEU A 136 10.67 27.45 -9.25
C LEU A 136 12.11 27.77 -9.66
N ASN A 137 12.46 29.04 -9.55
CA ASN A 137 13.83 29.54 -9.46
C ASN A 137 13.89 30.62 -8.35
N ALA A 138 15.09 31.14 -8.08
CA ALA A 138 15.32 32.12 -7.00
C ALA A 138 14.51 33.43 -7.13
N HIS A 139 13.97 33.71 -8.32
CA HIS A 139 13.24 34.95 -8.64
C HIS A 139 11.78 34.71 -9.05
N THR A 140 11.25 33.49 -8.86
CA THR A 140 9.85 33.20 -9.21
C THR A 140 8.89 34.01 -8.33
N LEU A 141 8.05 34.84 -8.96
CA LEU A 141 6.97 35.56 -8.28
C LEU A 141 5.91 34.58 -7.77
N LEU A 142 5.39 34.82 -6.57
CA LEU A 142 4.33 33.99 -5.96
C LEU A 142 3.06 33.93 -6.83
N THR A 143 2.70 35.03 -7.48
CA THR A 143 1.53 35.10 -8.39
C THR A 143 1.71 34.23 -9.63
N TYR A 144 2.92 34.21 -10.20
CA TYR A 144 3.26 33.33 -11.31
C TYR A 144 3.18 31.85 -10.90
N LEU A 145 3.71 31.52 -9.72
CA LEU A 145 3.65 30.17 -9.17
C LEU A 145 2.19 29.71 -8.95
N ALA A 146 1.34 30.57 -8.38
CA ALA A 146 -0.08 30.27 -8.15
C ALA A 146 -0.80 29.93 -9.46
N ASN A 147 -0.61 30.75 -10.51
CA ASN A 147 -1.20 30.50 -11.83
C ASN A 147 -0.73 29.15 -12.42
N LYS A 148 0.56 28.82 -12.29
CA LYS A 148 1.10 27.54 -12.77
C LYS A 148 0.55 26.33 -12.01
N ILE A 149 0.29 26.47 -10.71
CA ILE A 149 -0.36 25.42 -9.90
C ILE A 149 -1.80 25.19 -10.39
N ASP A 150 -2.55 26.26 -10.67
CA ASP A 150 -3.93 26.15 -11.16
C ASP A 150 -4.03 25.56 -12.56
N GLU A 151 -3.14 25.95 -13.48
CA GLU A 151 -3.03 25.36 -14.82
C GLU A 151 -2.75 23.85 -14.73
N ASN A 152 -1.79 23.45 -13.89
CA ASN A 152 -1.46 22.05 -13.68
C ASN A 152 -2.62 21.26 -13.07
N ARG A 153 -3.39 21.87 -12.15
CA ARG A 153 -4.58 21.25 -11.56
C ARG A 153 -5.65 20.98 -12.61
N LYS A 154 -5.92 21.92 -13.51
CA LYS A 154 -6.88 21.75 -14.62
C LYS A 154 -6.45 20.61 -15.53
N SER A 155 -5.20 20.61 -15.97
CA SER A 155 -4.64 19.54 -16.81
C SER A 155 -4.69 18.17 -16.13
N LEU A 156 -4.40 18.10 -14.82
CA LEU A 156 -4.52 16.88 -14.04
C LEU A 156 -5.97 16.40 -13.91
N SER A 157 -6.95 17.31 -13.80
CA SER A 157 -8.37 16.95 -13.78
C SER A 157 -8.78 16.26 -15.09
N GLU A 158 -8.46 16.89 -16.22
CA GLU A 158 -8.72 16.36 -17.56
C GLU A 158 -8.05 15.00 -17.78
N GLN A 159 -6.79 14.85 -17.35
CA GLN A 159 -6.08 13.57 -17.41
C GLN A 159 -6.69 12.52 -16.48
N ASN A 160 -7.14 12.90 -15.29
CA ASN A 160 -7.77 11.99 -14.33
C ASN A 160 -9.14 11.53 -14.82
N GLU A 161 -9.92 12.40 -15.45
CA GLU A 161 -11.18 12.04 -16.13
C GLU A 161 -10.91 11.06 -17.26
N GLY A 162 -9.93 11.33 -18.12
CA GLY A 162 -9.53 10.39 -19.19
C GLY A 162 -9.03 9.05 -18.64
N ARG A 163 -8.30 9.05 -17.52
CA ARG A 163 -7.87 7.82 -16.81
C ARG A 163 -9.05 7.09 -16.19
N ALA A 164 -10.00 7.80 -15.59
CA ALA A 164 -11.20 7.24 -15.00
C ALA A 164 -12.08 6.59 -16.08
N THR A 165 -12.27 7.25 -17.22
CA THR A 165 -12.98 6.69 -18.39
C THR A 165 -12.28 5.45 -18.94
N ARG A 166 -10.95 5.48 -19.08
CA ARG A 166 -10.18 4.30 -19.53
C ARG A 166 -10.21 3.16 -18.51
N LEU A 167 -10.15 3.48 -17.23
CA LEU A 167 -10.28 2.50 -16.15
C LEU A 167 -11.69 1.91 -16.17
N ALA A 168 -12.74 2.72 -16.26
CA ALA A 168 -14.12 2.27 -16.39
C ALA A 168 -14.32 1.36 -17.61
N LEU A 169 -13.71 1.68 -18.76
CA LEU A 169 -13.75 0.84 -19.96
C LEU A 169 -13.03 -0.50 -19.77
N LYS A 170 -11.82 -0.49 -19.18
CA LYS A 170 -11.12 -1.73 -18.80
C LYS A 170 -11.90 -2.54 -17.76
N MET A 171 -12.57 -1.88 -16.84
CA MET A 171 -13.38 -2.53 -15.82
C MET A 171 -14.68 -3.11 -16.39
N ALA A 172 -15.25 -2.48 -17.42
CA ALA A 172 -16.40 -3.02 -18.16
C ALA A 172 -16.07 -4.35 -18.84
N THR A 173 -14.82 -4.57 -19.28
CA THR A 173 -14.37 -5.87 -19.79
C THR A 173 -14.21 -6.95 -18.72
N TYR A 174 -14.06 -6.57 -17.45
CA TYR A 174 -13.99 -7.49 -16.30
C TYR A 174 -15.33 -7.59 -15.56
N SER A 175 -16.45 -7.63 -16.30
CA SER A 175 -17.80 -7.68 -15.75
C SER A 175 -18.04 -8.98 -14.97
N SER A 176 -17.58 -9.01 -13.73
CA SER A 176 -18.06 -9.90 -12.70
C SER A 176 -19.53 -9.55 -12.45
N LYS A 177 -20.46 -10.48 -12.70
CA LYS A 177 -21.87 -10.30 -12.33
C LYS A 177 -22.08 -10.62 -10.84
N HIS A 178 -21.10 -10.34 -9.98
CA HIS A 178 -21.21 -10.71 -8.56
C HIS A 178 -22.38 -9.95 -7.92
N PRO A 179 -23.30 -10.62 -7.19
CA PRO A 179 -24.49 -9.98 -6.64
C PRO A 179 -24.21 -8.76 -5.77
N ILE A 180 -23.08 -8.76 -5.07
CA ILE A 180 -22.59 -7.65 -4.22
C ILE A 180 -22.45 -6.33 -5.00
N GLU A 181 -22.15 -6.36 -6.29
CA GLU A 181 -21.91 -5.14 -7.07
C GLU A 181 -23.16 -4.27 -7.22
N ARG A 182 -24.37 -4.86 -7.13
CA ARG A 182 -25.63 -4.17 -7.45
C ARG A 182 -26.02 -3.07 -6.47
N ASN A 183 -25.54 -3.15 -5.22
CA ASN A 183 -26.00 -2.28 -4.14
C ASN A 183 -24.92 -1.34 -3.58
N LEU A 184 -23.76 -1.21 -4.26
CA LEU A 184 -22.63 -0.42 -3.76
C LEU A 184 -22.74 1.07 -4.16
N LYS A 185 -23.09 1.92 -3.19
CA LYS A 185 -23.09 3.39 -3.34
C LYS A 185 -21.75 4.01 -2.92
N LEU A 186 -20.69 3.72 -3.67
CA LEU A 186 -19.32 4.13 -3.34
C LEU A 186 -18.76 5.16 -4.31
N THR A 187 -17.80 5.97 -3.86
CA THR A 187 -17.07 6.90 -4.74
C THR A 187 -16.47 6.13 -5.93
N PRO A 188 -16.31 6.76 -7.11
CA PRO A 188 -15.80 6.06 -8.29
C PRO A 188 -14.47 5.34 -8.05
N PHE A 189 -13.58 5.94 -7.26
CA PHE A 189 -12.29 5.32 -6.91
C PHE A 189 -12.46 4.11 -5.98
N ALA A 190 -13.26 4.22 -4.91
CA ALA A 190 -13.52 3.09 -4.01
C ALA A 190 -14.22 1.94 -4.74
N LEU A 191 -15.20 2.25 -5.59
CA LEU A 191 -15.89 1.26 -6.41
C LEU A 191 -14.91 0.52 -7.33
N ALA A 192 -13.94 1.23 -7.92
CA ALA A 192 -12.92 0.61 -8.75
C ALA A 192 -12.05 -0.40 -7.96
N ILE A 193 -11.65 -0.03 -6.75
CA ILE A 193 -10.87 -0.90 -5.87
C ILE A 193 -11.69 -2.12 -5.44
N VAL A 194 -12.93 -1.93 -4.99
CA VAL A 194 -13.80 -3.03 -4.56
C VAL A 194 -14.06 -4.01 -5.70
N LYS A 195 -14.35 -3.52 -6.91
CA LYS A 195 -14.51 -4.38 -8.10
C LYS A 195 -13.23 -5.17 -8.43
N ALA A 196 -12.06 -4.56 -8.29
CA ALA A 196 -10.79 -5.28 -8.45
C ALA A 196 -10.63 -6.39 -7.38
N GLN A 197 -11.05 -6.14 -6.13
CA GLN A 197 -11.07 -7.15 -5.07
C GLN A 197 -12.09 -8.27 -5.36
N ILE A 198 -13.29 -7.94 -5.87
CA ILE A 198 -14.31 -8.90 -6.28
C ILE A 198 -13.77 -9.81 -7.39
N ASN A 199 -13.13 -9.26 -8.41
CA ASN A 199 -12.53 -10.04 -9.49
C ASN A 199 -11.47 -11.04 -9.01
N GLN A 200 -10.82 -10.76 -7.87
CA GLN A 200 -9.84 -11.65 -7.28
C GLN A 200 -10.44 -12.63 -6.26
N CYS A 201 -11.65 -12.40 -5.74
CA CYS A 201 -12.20 -13.22 -4.66
C CYS A 201 -12.46 -14.68 -5.08
N MET A 202 -12.84 -14.88 -6.35
CA MET A 202 -13.08 -16.22 -6.92
C MET A 202 -11.82 -17.10 -7.03
N GLN A 203 -10.65 -16.55 -6.72
CA GLN A 203 -9.38 -17.30 -6.64
C GLN A 203 -9.11 -17.86 -5.23
N TYR A 204 -10.10 -17.76 -4.35
CA TYR A 204 -10.03 -18.18 -2.95
C TYR A 204 -11.24 -19.03 -2.60
N SER A 205 -11.08 -19.89 -1.60
CA SER A 205 -12.11 -20.73 -1.01
C SER A 205 -12.13 -20.56 0.50
N VAL A 206 -13.29 -20.83 1.10
CA VAL A 206 -13.41 -21.05 2.55
C VAL A 206 -13.10 -22.52 2.80
N ASP A 207 -12.06 -22.79 3.59
CA ASP A 207 -11.60 -24.15 3.87
C ASP A 207 -12.08 -24.65 5.24
N ALA A 208 -12.18 -23.75 6.23
CA ALA A 208 -12.67 -24.06 7.57
C ALA A 208 -13.48 -22.90 8.16
N ILE A 209 -14.36 -23.24 9.10
CA ILE A 209 -15.20 -22.28 9.82
C ILE A 209 -15.10 -22.58 11.31
N PHE A 210 -14.73 -21.58 12.09
CA PHE A 210 -14.62 -21.63 13.54
C PHE A 210 -15.69 -20.73 14.17
N ASN A 211 -16.55 -21.31 15.00
CA ASN A 211 -17.54 -20.54 15.75
C ASN A 211 -16.87 -19.95 17.00
N VAL A 212 -16.95 -18.63 17.17
CA VAL A 212 -16.37 -17.90 18.31
C VAL A 212 -17.45 -17.00 18.91
N GLY A 213 -18.04 -17.45 20.02
CA GLY A 213 -19.22 -16.79 20.60
C GLY A 213 -20.38 -16.77 19.61
N GLU A 214 -20.94 -15.58 19.38
CA GLU A 214 -22.00 -15.35 18.37
C GLU A 214 -21.44 -15.14 16.94
N GLY A 215 -20.11 -15.12 16.78
CA GLY A 215 -19.44 -14.85 15.51
C GLY A 215 -18.86 -16.09 14.83
N LYS A 216 -18.49 -15.92 13.56
CA LYS A 216 -17.75 -16.92 12.77
C LYS A 216 -16.41 -16.35 12.30
N ILE A 217 -15.36 -17.14 12.42
CA ILE A 217 -14.07 -16.91 11.79
C ILE A 217 -13.90 -17.93 10.68
N TYR A 218 -13.62 -17.44 9.47
CA TYR A 218 -13.42 -18.25 8.29
C TYR A 218 -11.94 -18.35 7.99
N GLU A 219 -11.48 -19.56 7.69
CA GLU A 219 -10.18 -19.79 7.12
C GLU A 219 -10.27 -19.74 5.61
N VAL A 220 -9.60 -18.75 5.01
CA VAL A 220 -9.67 -18.48 3.58
C VAL A 220 -8.31 -18.76 2.94
N ASN A 221 -8.28 -19.66 1.97
CA ASN A 221 -7.07 -20.06 1.24
C ASN A 221 -7.20 -19.77 -0.24
N SER A 222 -6.06 -19.63 -0.93
CA SER A 222 -6.06 -19.47 -2.38
C SER A 222 -6.28 -20.84 -3.06
N ILE A 223 -7.23 -20.88 -4.00
CA ILE A 223 -7.52 -22.07 -4.83
C ILE A 223 -6.40 -22.31 -5.84
N VAL A 224 -5.69 -21.26 -6.25
CA VAL A 224 -4.60 -21.36 -7.23
C VAL A 224 -3.38 -21.97 -6.54
N ARG A 225 -3.29 -23.30 -6.58
CA ARG A 225 -2.07 -24.04 -6.28
C ARG A 225 -1.02 -23.68 -7.32
N ASP A 226 0.06 -23.03 -6.88
CA ASP A 226 1.30 -22.75 -7.62
C ASP A 226 1.21 -23.04 -9.12
N SER A 227 0.41 -22.27 -9.85
CA SER A 227 0.74 -22.08 -11.26
C SER A 227 1.95 -21.19 -11.20
N VAL A 228 3.14 -21.82 -11.35
CA VAL A 228 4.37 -21.24 -11.88
C VAL A 228 4.05 -19.87 -12.44
N GLU A 229 4.68 -18.81 -11.90
CA GLU A 229 4.61 -17.46 -12.44
C GLU A 229 4.46 -17.58 -13.95
N ARG A 230 3.22 -17.46 -14.47
CA ARG A 230 3.04 -17.49 -15.90
C ARG A 230 3.70 -16.18 -16.30
N GLU A 231 4.92 -16.28 -16.81
CA GLU A 231 5.72 -15.18 -17.36
C GLU A 231 4.99 -14.39 -18.46
N GLY A 232 3.70 -14.66 -18.73
CA GLY A 232 2.83 -13.90 -19.61
C GLY A 232 2.05 -12.74 -18.99
N LEU A 233 2.12 -12.49 -17.66
CA LEU A 233 1.57 -11.28 -17.03
C LEU A 233 2.55 -10.60 -16.06
N SER A 234 3.81 -11.04 -16.04
CA SER A 234 4.91 -10.46 -15.26
C SER A 234 5.74 -9.43 -16.07
N GLY A 235 5.23 -8.95 -17.21
CA GLY A 235 5.85 -7.89 -18.03
C GLY A 235 5.75 -6.49 -17.43
N GLY A 236 5.50 -6.37 -16.12
CA GLY A 236 5.35 -5.09 -15.45
C GLY A 236 6.65 -4.62 -14.80
N THR A 237 6.94 -3.33 -14.93
CA THR A 237 8.10 -2.71 -14.27
C THR A 237 8.02 -2.89 -12.75
N ASN A 238 9.15 -2.82 -12.03
CA ASN A 238 9.17 -2.86 -10.55
C ASN A 238 8.19 -1.87 -9.90
N LYS A 239 7.94 -0.73 -10.56
CA LYS A 239 6.96 0.27 -10.15
C LYS A 239 5.52 -0.25 -10.16
N GLU A 240 5.14 -1.04 -11.16
CA GLU A 240 3.79 -1.62 -11.27
C GLU A 240 3.56 -2.69 -10.20
N LYS A 241 4.58 -3.52 -9.93
CA LYS A 241 4.53 -4.52 -8.85
C LYS A 241 4.30 -3.86 -7.48
N LEU A 242 5.09 -2.83 -7.17
CA LEU A 242 4.94 -2.05 -5.93
C LEU A 242 3.58 -1.34 -5.84
N THR A 243 3.11 -0.77 -6.95
CA THR A 243 1.79 -0.12 -7.01
C THR A 243 0.67 -1.13 -6.74
N SER A 244 0.74 -2.33 -7.33
CA SER A 244 -0.22 -3.40 -7.08
C SER A 244 -0.21 -3.85 -5.62
N MET A 245 0.95 -3.89 -4.97
CA MET A 245 1.05 -4.15 -3.53
C MET A 245 0.41 -3.04 -2.70
N ASP A 246 0.65 -1.77 -3.02
CA ASP A 246 0.05 -0.62 -2.30
C ASP A 246 -1.47 -0.58 -2.43
N LEU A 247 -2.00 -0.99 -3.58
CA LEU A 247 -3.44 -1.14 -3.81
C LEU A 247 -4.02 -2.43 -3.18
N GLY A 248 -3.19 -3.25 -2.54
CA GLY A 248 -3.59 -4.53 -1.99
C GLY A 248 -4.07 -5.53 -3.04
N LEU A 249 -3.65 -5.40 -4.30
CA LEU A 249 -4.03 -6.24 -5.44
C LEU A 249 -2.96 -7.30 -5.79
N SER A 250 -1.79 -7.22 -5.16
CA SER A 250 -0.70 -8.16 -5.37
C SER A 250 -1.02 -9.55 -4.82
N LYS A 251 -0.59 -10.57 -5.57
CA LYS A 251 -0.66 -11.99 -5.17
C LYS A 251 0.64 -12.50 -4.53
N VAL A 252 1.66 -11.66 -4.37
CA VAL A 252 3.00 -12.10 -3.94
C VAL A 252 3.02 -12.69 -2.51
N PHE A 253 2.03 -12.33 -1.68
CA PHE A 253 1.94 -12.79 -0.28
C PHE A 253 0.80 -13.79 -0.03
N THR A 254 0.32 -14.50 -1.05
CA THR A 254 -0.88 -15.36 -0.96
C THR A 254 -0.64 -16.76 -0.41
N LYS A 255 0.60 -17.09 -0.01
CA LYS A 255 0.92 -18.42 0.53
C LYS A 255 0.33 -18.70 1.91
N SER A 256 -0.07 -17.67 2.67
CA SER A 256 -0.63 -17.87 4.01
C SER A 256 -2.16 -17.84 3.97
N SER A 257 -2.75 -18.85 4.62
CA SER A 257 -4.13 -18.86 5.07
C SER A 257 -4.54 -17.54 5.72
N ARG A 258 -5.77 -17.10 5.49
CA ARG A 258 -6.31 -15.83 5.98
C ARG A 258 -7.48 -16.06 6.90
N LYS A 259 -7.32 -15.73 8.18
CA LYS A 259 -8.45 -15.64 9.12
C LYS A 259 -9.26 -14.39 8.81
N THR A 260 -10.53 -14.62 8.53
CA THR A 260 -11.42 -13.60 7.97
C THR A 260 -12.78 -13.65 8.66
N THR A 261 -13.37 -12.48 8.89
CA THR A 261 -14.76 -12.32 9.32
C THR A 261 -15.50 -11.47 8.28
N LEU A 262 -16.78 -11.18 8.50
CA LEU A 262 -17.53 -10.27 7.63
C LEU A 262 -17.07 -8.80 7.73
N THR A 263 -16.27 -8.44 8.74
CA THR A 263 -15.84 -7.04 8.98
C THR A 263 -14.32 -6.87 9.11
N SER A 264 -13.55 -7.95 9.24
CA SER A 264 -12.09 -7.89 9.44
C SER A 264 -11.38 -9.06 8.75
N CYS A 265 -10.08 -8.88 8.47
CA CYS A 265 -9.24 -9.91 7.87
C CYS A 265 -7.79 -9.71 8.30
N THR A 266 -7.04 -10.80 8.52
CA THR A 266 -5.61 -10.75 8.87
C THR A 266 -4.75 -10.11 7.78
N CYS A 267 -5.24 -9.98 6.54
CA CYS A 267 -4.51 -9.28 5.47
C CYS A 267 -4.39 -7.76 5.67
N LEU A 268 -5.00 -7.18 6.71
CA LEU A 268 -4.96 -5.75 7.07
C LEU A 268 -5.52 -4.76 6.05
N PHE A 269 -5.87 -5.20 4.83
CA PHE A 269 -6.50 -4.36 3.82
C PHE A 269 -7.76 -3.65 4.33
N PRO A 270 -8.71 -4.33 5.02
CA PRO A 270 -9.90 -3.66 5.54
C PRO A 270 -9.58 -2.59 6.57
N SER A 271 -8.59 -2.82 7.42
CA SER A 271 -8.14 -1.84 8.42
C SER A 271 -7.52 -0.61 7.77
N SER A 272 -6.66 -0.81 6.77
CA SER A 272 -5.96 0.30 6.11
C SER A 272 -6.82 1.10 5.15
N TRP A 273 -7.58 0.39 4.32
CA TRP A 273 -8.38 1.00 3.27
C TRP A 273 -9.79 1.33 3.74
N GLY A 274 -10.33 0.69 4.78
CA GLY A 274 -11.73 0.85 5.15
C GLY A 274 -12.69 0.30 4.07
N LEU A 275 -12.25 -0.72 3.34
CA LEU A 275 -12.99 -1.40 2.26
C LEU A 275 -12.82 -2.91 2.40
N PRO A 276 -13.80 -3.73 1.98
CA PRO A 276 -13.67 -5.18 2.05
C PRO A 276 -12.56 -5.68 1.11
N CYS A 277 -11.77 -6.62 1.61
CA CYS A 277 -10.78 -7.33 0.80
C CYS A 277 -11.40 -8.53 0.09
N ARG A 278 -10.71 -9.07 -0.92
CA ARG A 278 -11.10 -10.31 -1.62
C ARG A 278 -11.39 -11.49 -0.69
N HIS A 279 -10.68 -11.62 0.45
CA HIS A 279 -10.92 -12.70 1.41
C HIS A 279 -12.27 -12.52 2.13
N MET A 280 -12.65 -11.29 2.47
CA MET A 280 -13.99 -11.03 3.01
C MET A 280 -15.05 -11.30 1.95
N LEU A 281 -14.82 -10.86 0.72
CA LEU A 281 -15.77 -11.00 -0.38
C LEU A 281 -16.07 -12.47 -0.73
N ILE A 282 -15.11 -13.38 -0.63
CA ILE A 282 -15.39 -14.81 -0.79
C ILE A 282 -16.20 -15.38 0.38
N VAL A 283 -16.04 -14.85 1.60
CA VAL A 283 -16.90 -15.21 2.74
C VAL A 283 -18.34 -14.72 2.51
N TYR A 284 -18.53 -13.49 2.04
CA TYR A 284 -19.85 -12.99 1.64
C TYR A 284 -20.49 -13.89 0.57
N HIS A 285 -19.70 -14.30 -0.43
CA HIS A 285 -20.14 -15.23 -1.46
C HIS A 285 -20.56 -16.58 -0.88
N HIS A 286 -19.73 -17.16 0.00
CA HIS A 286 -19.97 -18.44 0.67
C HIS A 286 -21.27 -18.42 1.49
N GLU A 287 -21.49 -17.37 2.29
CA GLU A 287 -22.69 -17.20 3.10
C GLU A 287 -23.91 -16.71 2.28
N LYS A 288 -23.76 -16.51 0.97
CA LYS A 288 -24.79 -15.98 0.05
C LYS A 288 -25.32 -14.60 0.48
N ILE A 289 -24.47 -13.80 1.12
CA ILE A 289 -24.79 -12.44 1.55
C ILE A 289 -24.50 -11.49 0.40
N THR A 290 -25.53 -10.74 -0.03
CA THR A 290 -25.43 -9.82 -1.17
C THR A 290 -25.20 -8.36 -0.75
N ASN A 291 -25.48 -8.01 0.50
CA ASN A 291 -25.23 -6.69 1.06
C ASN A 291 -24.00 -6.74 1.96
N ILE A 292 -22.99 -5.94 1.64
CA ILE A 292 -21.81 -5.80 2.50
C ILE A 292 -22.24 -5.14 3.81
N HIS A 293 -21.78 -5.67 4.93
CA HIS A 293 -22.06 -5.13 6.26
C HIS A 293 -21.59 -3.67 6.36
N ASP A 294 -22.40 -2.75 6.89
CA ASP A 294 -22.08 -1.31 6.90
C ASP A 294 -20.72 -1.00 7.54
N LYS A 295 -20.39 -1.67 8.65
CA LYS A 295 -19.08 -1.55 9.31
C LYS A 295 -17.87 -1.98 8.48
N ALA A 296 -18.06 -2.73 7.38
CA ALA A 296 -16.96 -3.14 6.50
C ALA A 296 -16.55 -2.04 5.50
N ILE A 297 -17.31 -0.94 5.41
CA ILE A 297 -17.02 0.20 4.54
C ILE A 297 -17.10 1.49 5.36
N VAL A 298 -15.98 2.21 5.46
CA VAL A 298 -15.94 3.49 6.16
C VAL A 298 -16.69 4.58 5.38
N ASP A 299 -17.27 5.53 6.11
CA ASP A 299 -18.15 6.56 5.55
C ASP A 299 -17.50 7.46 4.50
N PHE A 300 -16.19 7.65 4.59
CA PHE A 300 -15.39 8.41 3.61
C PHE A 300 -15.58 7.91 2.17
N TRP A 301 -15.85 6.61 1.98
CA TRP A 301 -16.02 6.02 0.65
C TRP A 301 -17.44 6.02 0.12
N LYS A 302 -18.44 6.47 0.90
CA LYS A 302 -19.85 6.48 0.50
C LYS A 302 -20.17 7.78 -0.23
N ILE A 303 -20.90 7.70 -1.35
CA ILE A 303 -21.27 8.89 -2.15
C ILE A 303 -22.15 9.86 -1.35
N GLU A 304 -23.04 9.32 -0.51
CA GLU A 304 -24.03 10.09 0.27
C GLU A 304 -23.36 11.12 1.20
N ASN A 305 -22.09 10.91 1.58
CA ASN A 305 -21.32 11.81 2.45
C ASN A 305 -20.42 12.81 1.70
N GLN A 306 -20.37 12.76 0.36
CA GLN A 306 -19.54 13.70 -0.43
C GLN A 306 -20.26 15.01 -0.77
N ALA A 307 -21.59 15.03 -0.78
CA ALA A 307 -22.39 16.22 -1.05
C ALA A 307 -22.19 17.31 0.03
N ASP A 308 -21.97 16.91 1.29
CA ASP A 308 -21.77 17.83 2.42
C ASP A 308 -20.32 18.35 2.57
N HIS A 309 -19.34 17.76 1.87
CA HIS A 309 -17.93 18.14 2.01
C HIS A 309 -17.51 19.30 1.10
N ASN A 310 -18.17 19.52 -0.04
CA ASN A 310 -17.88 20.66 -0.91
C ASN A 310 -18.30 22.01 -0.28
N SER A 311 -19.23 22.00 0.67
CA SER A 311 -19.59 23.15 1.51
C SER A 311 -18.56 23.42 2.63
N ASN A 312 -17.69 22.46 2.95
CA ASN A 312 -16.85 22.48 4.17
C ASN A 312 -15.34 22.72 3.91
N ILE A 313 -14.89 22.74 2.65
CA ILE A 313 -13.50 23.15 2.33
C ILE A 313 -13.33 24.67 2.51
N TYR A 314 -14.38 25.46 2.20
CA TYR A 314 -14.35 26.91 2.41
C TYR A 314 -14.39 27.30 3.90
N SER A 315 -15.04 26.52 4.76
CA SER A 315 -15.06 26.77 6.20
C SER A 315 -13.71 26.47 6.87
N LEU A 316 -12.94 25.50 6.37
CA LEU A 316 -11.60 25.17 6.87
C LEU A 316 -10.53 26.21 6.49
N LEU A 317 -10.76 27.01 5.45
CA LEU A 317 -9.87 28.11 5.04
C LEU A 317 -10.22 29.46 5.68
N VAL A 318 -11.35 29.56 6.41
CA VAL A 318 -11.84 30.83 6.97
C VAL A 318 -11.64 30.94 8.49
N VAL A 319 -11.08 29.93 9.16
CA VAL A 319 -10.85 30.02 10.62
C VAL A 319 -9.41 30.45 10.94
N ARG A 320 -9.31 31.74 11.30
CA ARG A 320 -8.26 32.47 12.04
C ARG A 320 -7.08 33.04 11.24
N MET A 321 -7.33 34.23 10.66
CA MET A 321 -6.46 35.39 10.98
C MET A 321 -6.75 35.85 12.42
#